data_AF-A0A356WRE3-F1
#
_entry.id   AF-A0A356WRE3-F1
#
_cell.length_a   1.000
_cell.length_b   1.000
_cell.length_c   1.000
_cell.angle_alpha   90.00
_cell.angle_beta   90.00
_cell.angle_gamma   90.00
#
_symmetry.space_group_name_H-M   'P 1'
#
loop_
_entity.id
_entity.type
_entity.pdbx_description
1 polymer ?
#
loop_
_entity_poly.entity_id
_entity_poly.type
_entity_poly.pdbx_seq_one_letter_code
_entity_poly.pdbx_strand_id
1 'polypeptide(L)' 'YADRQTGTPAYNLALSEKRAKAVADALTSEYGIDSSRISVDWKGDTEQPYAENDWNRVAIFFAE' A
#
# COMPACT_ATOMS: atom_id res chain seq x y z
N TYR A 1 3.08 -0.59 -1.01
CA TYR A 1 4.51 -0.77 -1.30
C TYR A 1 5.21 0.58 -1.51
N ALA A 2 6.53 0.58 -1.37
CA ALA A 2 7.42 1.68 -1.71
C ALA A 2 8.67 1.10 -2.40
N ASP A 3 9.33 1.90 -3.24
CA ASP A 3 10.53 1.46 -3.93
C ASP A 3 11.76 1.50 -3.02
N ARG A 4 12.74 0.64 -3.29
CA ARG A 4 13.92 0.48 -2.42
C ARG A 4 15.03 1.49 -2.70
N GLN A 5 15.09 2.04 -3.91
CA GLN A 5 16.19 2.94 -4.29
C GLN A 5 16.00 4.37 -3.80
N THR A 6 14.81 4.73 -3.30
CA THR A 6 14.52 6.06 -2.77
C THR A 6 13.96 6.03 -1.36
N GLY A 7 14.24 7.07 -0.57
CA GLY A 7 13.77 7.16 0.82
C GLY A 7 14.59 6.33 1.83
N THR A 8 14.20 6.41 3.10
CA THR A 8 14.74 5.54 4.16
C THR A 8 13.74 4.43 4.47
N PRO A 9 14.17 3.26 4.99
CA PRO A 9 13.26 2.16 5.31
C PRO A 9 12.10 2.58 6.24
N ALA A 10 12.39 3.38 7.26
CA ALA A 10 11.36 3.90 8.17
C ALA A 10 10.36 4.82 7.47
N TYR A 11 10.85 5.68 6.57
CA TYR A 11 9.99 6.56 5.76
C TYR A 11 9.12 5.76 4.79
N ASN A 12 9.73 4.79 4.10
CA ASN A 12 9.06 3.93 3.12
C ASN A 12 7.99 3.05 3.76
N LEU A 13 8.25 2.55 4.97
CA LEU A 13 7.26 1.82 5.75
C LEU A 13 6.02 2.69 6.02
N ALA A 14 6.23 3.88 6.60
CA ALA A 14 5.15 4.83 6.89
C ALA A 14 4.43 5.32 5.63
N LEU A 15 5.15 5.50 4.51
CA LEU A 15 4.56 5.88 3.22
C LEU A 15 3.65 4.77 2.67
N SER A 16 4.11 3.52 2.73
CA SER A 16 3.33 2.38 2.26
C SER A 16 2.08 2.14 3.10
N GLU A 17 2.15 2.37 4.41
CA GLU A 17 1.01 2.34 5.33
C GLU A 17 -0.04 3.38 4.94
N LYS A 18 0.38 4.64 4.74
CA LYS A 18 -0.51 5.73 4.32
C LYS A 18 -1.22 5.41 3.00
N ARG A 19 -0.51 4.84 2.03
CA ARG A 19 -1.09 4.42 0.74
C ARG A 19 -2.14 3.33 0.94
N ALA A 20 -1.84 2.30 1.72
CA ALA A 20 -2.76 1.20 1.96
C ALA A 20 -4.04 1.66 2.70
N LYS A 21 -3.87 2.50 3.73
CA LYS A 21 -4.99 3.10 4.46
C LYS A 21 -5.84 4.02 3.59
N ALA A 22 -5.23 4.87 2.75
CA ALA A 22 -5.98 5.74 1.84
C ALA A 22 -6.89 4.95 0.87
N VAL A 23 -6.43 3.79 0.38
CA VAL A 23 -7.27 2.92 -0.46
C VAL A 23 -8.42 2.32 0.36
N ALA A 24 -8.15 1.81 1.56
CA ALA A 24 -9.19 1.27 2.44
C ALA A 24 -10.22 2.36 2.84
N ASP A 25 -9.76 3.57 3.12
CA ASP A 25 -10.61 4.72 3.43
C ASP A 25 -11.48 5.09 2.23
N ALA A 26 -10.95 5.09 1.00
CA ALA A 26 -11.76 5.32 -0.20
C ALA A 26 -12.81 4.22 -0.39
N LEU A 27 -12.45 2.95 -0.22
CA LEU A 27 -13.38 1.80 -0.34
C LEU A 27 -14.51 1.87 0.68
N THR A 28 -14.22 2.29 1.91
CA THR A 28 -15.25 2.41 2.97
C THR A 28 -16.09 3.68 2.80
N SER A 29 -15.47 4.84 2.56
CA SER A 29 -16.16 6.14 2.54
C SER A 29 -16.88 6.46 1.23
N GLU A 30 -16.27 6.14 0.08
CA GLU A 30 -16.83 6.46 -1.23
C GLU A 30 -17.73 5.33 -1.75
N TYR A 31 -17.34 4.07 -1.50
CA TYR A 31 -18.02 2.89 -2.05
C TYR A 31 -18.86 2.13 -1.02
N GLY A 32 -18.82 2.52 0.26
CA GLY A 32 -19.65 1.93 1.31
C GLY A 32 -19.32 0.46 1.62
N ILE A 33 -18.11 0.00 1.29
CA ILE A 33 -17.69 -1.36 1.60
C ILE A 33 -17.49 -1.47 3.11
N ASP A 34 -18.10 -2.49 3.72
CA ASP A 34 -17.96 -2.75 5.14
C ASP A 34 -16.48 -2.98 5.51
N SER A 35 -15.99 -2.27 6.52
CA SER A 35 -14.59 -2.34 6.95
C SER A 35 -14.18 -3.73 7.44
N SER A 36 -15.12 -4.54 7.92
CA SER A 36 -14.85 -5.94 8.30
C SER A 36 -14.44 -6.83 7.12
N ARG A 37 -14.72 -6.38 5.88
CA ARG A 37 -14.34 -7.08 4.64
C ARG A 37 -12.97 -6.66 4.11
N ILE A 38 -12.32 -5.69 4.76
CA ILE A 38 -11.08 -5.10 4.27
C ILE A 38 -9.95 -5.45 5.25
N SER A 39 -8.92 -6.11 4.74
CA SER A 39 -7.65 -6.29 5.45
C SER A 39 -6.60 -5.37 4.83
N VAL A 40 -5.84 -4.67 5.67
CA VAL A 40 -4.85 -3.69 5.24
C VAL A 40 -3.48 -4.13 5.76
N ASP A 41 -2.52 -4.25 4.84
CA ASP A 41 -1.13 -4.59 5.14
C ASP A 41 -0.18 -3.69 4.33
N TRP A 42 1.04 -3.52 4.84
CA TRP A 42 2.05 -2.67 4.22
C TRP A 42 3.47 -3.17 4.51
N LYS A 43 4.32 -3.12 3.48
CA LYS A 43 5.67 -3.72 3.52
C LYS A 43 6.82 -2.73 3.40
N GLY A 44 6.53 -1.44 3.19
CA GLY A 44 7.56 -0.45 2.85
C GLY A 44 8.31 -0.86 1.58
N ASP A 45 9.63 -0.84 1.67
CA ASP A 45 10.61 -1.24 0.65
C ASP A 45 11.21 -2.64 0.88
N THR A 46 10.68 -3.38 1.86
CA THR A 46 11.17 -4.73 2.19
C THR A 46 10.76 -5.77 1.15
N GLU A 47 9.65 -5.52 0.46
CA GLU A 47 9.15 -6.33 -0.67
C GLU A 47 9.04 -5.48 -1.94
N GLN A 48 9.39 -6.06 -3.09
CA GLN A 48 9.32 -5.41 -4.41
C GLN A 48 8.49 -6.30 -5.35
N PRO A 49 7.18 -6.03 -5.51
CA PRO A 49 6.31 -6.80 -6.42
C PRO A 49 6.75 -6.75 -7.89
N TYR A 50 7.49 -5.72 -8.30
CA TYR A 50 7.92 -5.50 -9.67
C TYR A 50 9.45 -5.39 -9.76
N ALA A 51 10.01 -5.86 -10.88
CA ALA A 51 11.43 -5.74 -11.17
C ALA A 51 11.88 -4.28 -11.41
N GLU A 52 11.01 -3.47 -12.03
CA GLU A 52 11.24 -2.05 -12.25
C GLU A 52 11.02 -1.27 -10.94
N ASN A 53 12.06 -0.58 -10.45
CA ASN A 53 12.03 0.08 -9.13
C ASN A 53 10.84 1.04 -9.02
N ASP A 54 10.64 1.85 -10.04
CA ASP A 54 9.61 2.88 -10.11
C ASP A 54 8.18 2.34 -10.02
N TRP A 55 7.96 1.08 -10.41
CA TRP A 55 6.67 0.43 -10.36
C TRP A 55 6.31 -0.06 -8.95
N ASN A 56 7.26 -0.09 -8.01
CA ASN A 56 7.00 -0.48 -6.62
C ASN A 56 6.36 0.65 -5.78
N ARG A 57 6.16 1.84 -6.38
CA ARG A 57 5.47 2.98 -5.76
C ARG A 57 3.93 2.86 -5.82
N VAL A 58 3.38 1.75 -5.32
CA VAL A 58 1.96 1.40 -5.53
C VAL A 58 1.25 0.93 -4.26
N ALA A 59 -0.08 1.00 -4.30
CA ALA A 59 -0.98 0.19 -3.47
C ALA A 59 -1.62 -0.89 -4.36
N ILE A 60 -1.67 -2.12 -3.86
CA ILE A 60 -2.27 -3.26 -4.57
C ILE A 60 -3.41 -3.77 -3.68
N PHE A 61 -4.58 -4.00 -4.27
CA PHE A 61 -5.69 -4.67 -3.59
C PHE A 61 -6.03 -5.94 -4.34
N PHE A 62 -6.47 -6.94 -3.60
CA PHE A 62 -6.96 -8.21 -4.13
C PHE A 62 -8.44 -8.34 -3.76
N ALA A 63 -9.25 -8.83 -4.69
CA ALA A 63 -10.65 -9.15 -4.46
C ALA A 63 -10.83 -10.62 -4.81
N GLU A 64 -11.30 -11.41 -3.84
CA GLU A 64 -11.64 -12.83 -3.96
C GLU A 64 -13.13 -13.04 -3.74
#